data_AF-A0A526R0Y1-F1
#
_entry.id   AF-A0A526R0Y1-F1
#
_cell.length_a   1.000
_cell.length_b   1.000
_cell.length_c   1.000
_cell.angle_alpha   90.00
_cell.angle_beta   90.00
_cell.angle_gamma   90.00
#
_symmetry.space_group_name_H-M   'P 1'
#
loop_
_entity.id
_entity.type
_entity.pdbx_description
1 polymer ?
#
loop_
_entity_poly.entity_id
_entity_poly.type
_entity_poly.pdbx_seq_one_letter_code
_entity_poly.pdbx_strand_id
1 'polypeptide(L)'
;PAPFNLAEAIEDVATLVSTRAKEKDLELIVRVQPGLDSHFIGDVGRIRQIVTNLLGNAVKFTDKGHVLVDVTGERVPMGTKLTISVTDTGIGIPEDKLRAVFEKFSQVDTSSTRRHEGTGLGLAITSRLVDLMAGEIGVESAEGKGSTFWFTVTLPRAVQEGAQRIMPVDVTGARVLIVDDNAVNRSILSEQMASWTFDSCAAESGAEGLKVLIAAAAYGVAVDCVVLDYQMPGMSGAEMARIVRNTDGLAHTPIIMLTAVTETTDRVVGLEMGADDYVPK
;
A
#
# COMPACT_ATOMS: atom_id res chain seq x y z
N PRO A 1 -18.13 6.11 19.67
CA PRO A 1 -17.29 4.92 19.37
C PRO A 1 -18.16 3.79 18.84
N ALA A 2 -17.77 3.19 17.72
CA ALA A 2 -18.48 2.08 17.08
C ALA A 2 -17.46 1.04 16.59
N PRO A 3 -17.86 -0.24 16.41
CA PRO A 3 -17.02 -1.22 15.75
C PRO A 3 -16.79 -0.82 14.29
N PHE A 4 -15.57 -0.99 13.77
CA PHE A 4 -15.23 -0.74 12.37
C PHE A 4 -14.06 -1.63 11.93
N ASN A 5 -13.96 -1.89 10.62
CA ASN A 5 -12.80 -2.53 10.00
C ASN A 5 -11.75 -1.46 9.68
N LEU A 6 -10.54 -1.61 10.21
CA LEU A 6 -9.46 -0.63 10.02
C LEU A 6 -8.92 -0.63 8.59
N ALA A 7 -8.72 -1.81 7.99
CA ALA A 7 -8.19 -1.92 6.63
C ALA A 7 -9.12 -1.23 5.62
N GLU A 8 -10.42 -1.56 5.67
CA GLU A 8 -11.44 -0.92 4.83
C GLU A 8 -11.49 0.61 5.05
N ALA A 9 -11.35 1.08 6.28
CA ALA A 9 -11.36 2.52 6.55
C ALA A 9 -10.15 3.25 5.96
N ILE A 10 -8.99 2.60 5.88
CA ILE A 10 -7.78 3.16 5.26
C ILE A 10 -7.89 3.06 3.73
N GLU A 11 -8.37 1.94 3.19
CA GLU A 11 -8.62 1.73 1.76
C GLU A 11 -9.64 2.73 1.19
N ASP A 12 -10.72 3.00 1.92
CA ASP A 12 -11.69 4.04 1.56
C ASP A 12 -11.02 5.41 1.39
N VAL A 13 -10.11 5.76 2.30
CA VAL A 13 -9.39 7.04 2.26
C VAL A 13 -8.38 7.07 1.13
N ALA A 14 -7.67 5.97 0.88
CA ALA A 14 -6.76 5.82 -0.26
C ALA A 14 -7.52 5.98 -1.59
N THR A 15 -8.69 5.36 -1.70
CA THR A 15 -9.58 5.48 -2.87
C THR A 15 -9.99 6.94 -3.12
N LEU A 16 -10.32 7.70 -2.06
CA LEU A 16 -10.70 9.10 -2.20
C LEU A 16 -9.59 10.02 -2.77
N VAL A 17 -8.32 9.70 -2.52
CA VAL A 17 -7.18 10.48 -3.03
C VAL A 17 -6.56 9.93 -4.32
N SER A 18 -6.91 8.70 -4.70
CA SER A 18 -6.33 7.95 -5.81
C SER A 18 -6.35 8.71 -7.13
N THR A 19 -7.45 9.41 -7.44
CA THR A 19 -7.58 10.24 -8.65
C THR A 19 -6.48 11.29 -8.74
N ARG A 20 -6.16 11.96 -7.62
CA ARG A 20 -5.14 13.01 -7.59
C ARG A 20 -3.73 12.43 -7.65
N ALA A 21 -3.51 11.26 -7.05
CA ALA A 21 -2.26 10.53 -7.19
C ALA A 21 -2.03 10.11 -8.66
N LYS A 22 -3.05 9.57 -9.32
CA LYS A 22 -3.04 9.19 -10.74
C LYS A 22 -2.76 10.37 -11.66
N GLU A 23 -3.35 11.55 -11.41
CA GLU A 23 -3.06 12.77 -12.19
C GLU A 23 -1.57 13.18 -12.15
N LYS A 24 -0.87 12.82 -11.06
CA LYS A 24 0.56 13.06 -10.87
C LYS A 24 1.44 11.85 -11.20
N ASP A 25 0.86 10.74 -11.68
CA ASP A 25 1.57 9.48 -11.90
C ASP A 25 2.30 8.98 -10.64
N LEU A 26 1.65 9.18 -9.47
CA LEU A 26 2.14 8.70 -8.19
C LEU A 26 1.53 7.34 -7.87
N GLU A 27 2.39 6.43 -7.39
CA GLU A 27 1.92 5.16 -6.87
C GLU A 27 1.43 5.32 -5.43
N LEU A 28 0.22 4.86 -5.15
CA LEU A 28 -0.37 4.88 -3.82
C LEU A 28 -0.42 3.46 -3.28
N ILE A 29 0.31 3.22 -2.19
CA ILE A 29 0.52 1.89 -1.61
C ILE A 29 -0.08 1.87 -0.22
N VAL A 30 -0.86 0.84 0.10
CA VAL A 30 -1.40 0.61 1.45
C VAL A 30 -0.85 -0.70 1.97
N ARG A 31 -0.16 -0.66 3.11
CA ARG A 31 0.32 -1.82 3.84
C ARG A 31 -0.41 -1.92 5.17
N VAL A 32 -0.96 -3.10 5.45
CA VAL A 32 -1.43 -3.48 6.78
C VAL A 32 -0.62 -4.67 7.26
N GLN A 33 -0.01 -4.54 8.44
CA GLN A 33 0.81 -5.59 9.03
C GLN A 33 0.05 -6.93 9.10
N PRO A 34 0.64 -8.04 8.60
CA PRO A 34 0.01 -9.34 8.69
C PRO A 34 -0.26 -9.76 10.13
N GLY A 35 -1.43 -10.36 10.37
CA GLY A 35 -1.85 -10.84 11.69
C GLY A 35 -2.36 -9.75 12.65
N LEU A 36 -2.41 -8.49 12.21
CA LEU A 36 -3.08 -7.42 12.92
C LEU A 36 -4.60 -7.70 13.00
N ASP A 37 -5.22 -7.32 14.12
CA ASP A 37 -6.66 -7.44 14.26
C ASP A 37 -7.37 -6.55 13.21
N SER A 38 -8.40 -7.06 12.55
CA SER A 38 -9.10 -6.29 11.52
C SER A 38 -10.13 -5.31 12.09
N HIS A 39 -10.75 -5.65 13.23
CA HIS A 39 -11.87 -4.90 13.79
C HIS A 39 -11.55 -4.27 15.15
N PHE A 40 -11.85 -2.97 15.27
CA PHE A 40 -11.61 -2.17 16.47
C PHE A 40 -12.86 -1.39 16.88
N ILE A 41 -12.89 -0.95 18.14
CA ILE A 41 -13.90 -0.02 18.66
C ILE A 41 -13.27 1.37 18.75
N GLY A 42 -13.83 2.35 18.04
CA GLY A 42 -13.27 3.69 18.02
C GLY A 42 -14.12 4.70 17.28
N ASP A 43 -13.55 5.88 17.05
CA ASP A 43 -14.13 6.91 16.19
C ASP A 43 -13.44 6.84 14.82
N VAL A 44 -14.00 6.02 13.93
CA VAL A 44 -13.50 5.85 12.56
C VAL A 44 -13.52 7.16 11.77
N GLY A 45 -14.45 8.07 12.07
CA GLY A 45 -14.54 9.37 11.41
C GLY A 45 -13.30 10.22 11.68
N ARG A 46 -12.82 10.24 12.94
CA ARG A 46 -11.58 10.95 13.30
C ARG A 46 -10.35 10.32 12.67
N ILE A 47 -10.27 8.99 12.65
CA ILE A 47 -9.16 8.27 12.00
C ILE A 47 -9.11 8.61 10.51
N ARG A 48 -10.26 8.51 9.81
CA ARG A 48 -10.37 8.91 8.40
C ARG A 48 -9.94 10.36 8.20
N GLN A 49 -10.40 11.28 9.04
CA GLN A 49 -10.03 12.69 8.94
C GLN A 49 -8.52 12.92 9.10
N ILE A 50 -7.88 12.24 10.04
CA ILE A 50 -6.42 12.29 10.24
C ILE A 50 -5.71 11.76 8.98
N VAL A 51 -6.07 10.56 8.53
CA VAL A 51 -5.42 9.89 7.40
C VAL A 51 -5.64 10.67 6.09
N THR A 52 -6.84 11.16 5.82
CA THR A 52 -7.14 12.00 4.64
C THR A 52 -6.25 13.24 4.61
N ASN A 53 -5.97 13.84 5.77
CA ASN A 53 -5.11 15.02 5.86
C ASN A 53 -3.65 14.69 5.55
N LEU A 54 -3.10 13.69 6.23
CA LEU A 54 -1.71 13.26 6.03
C LEU A 54 -1.50 12.80 4.59
N LEU A 55 -2.39 11.96 4.08
CA LEU A 55 -2.33 11.43 2.73
C LEU A 55 -2.54 12.51 1.66
N GLY A 56 -3.47 13.44 1.89
CA GLY A 56 -3.68 14.59 1.01
C GLY A 56 -2.45 15.50 0.92
N ASN A 57 -1.71 15.68 2.02
CA ASN A 57 -0.45 16.41 2.03
C ASN A 57 0.64 15.64 1.27
N ALA A 58 0.80 14.34 1.53
CA ALA A 58 1.78 13.50 0.84
C ALA A 58 1.62 13.56 -0.69
N VAL A 59 0.39 13.37 -1.20
CA VAL A 59 0.09 13.49 -2.65
C VAL A 59 0.31 14.91 -3.17
N LYS A 60 0.01 15.93 -2.36
CA LYS A 60 0.21 17.34 -2.74
C LYS A 60 1.69 17.67 -2.95
N PHE A 61 2.58 17.21 -2.06
CA PHE A 61 3.99 17.59 -2.01
C PHE A 61 4.95 16.58 -2.66
N THR A 62 4.40 15.50 -3.22
CA THR A 62 5.15 14.55 -4.06
C THR A 62 4.81 14.80 -5.52
N ASP A 63 5.82 14.87 -6.37
CA ASP A 63 5.62 15.05 -7.82
C ASP A 63 5.90 13.78 -8.62
N LYS A 64 6.77 12.89 -8.12
CA LYS A 64 7.08 11.58 -8.71
C LYS A 64 7.42 10.59 -7.61
N GLY A 65 7.24 9.30 -7.88
CA GLY A 65 7.53 8.22 -6.95
C GLY A 65 6.25 7.65 -6.35
N HIS A 66 6.27 7.40 -5.04
CA HIS A 66 5.17 6.76 -4.34
C HIS A 66 4.83 7.43 -3.01
N VAL A 67 3.62 7.12 -2.54
CA VAL A 67 3.14 7.41 -1.20
C VAL A 67 2.70 6.09 -0.56
N LEU A 68 3.28 5.74 0.58
CA LEU A 68 2.99 4.53 1.34
C LEU A 68 2.20 4.89 2.60
N VAL A 69 1.02 4.30 2.77
CA VAL A 69 0.30 4.25 4.04
C VAL A 69 0.63 2.94 4.73
N ASP A 70 1.32 2.97 5.86
CA ASP A 70 1.70 1.77 6.61
C ASP A 70 0.97 1.72 7.96
N VAL A 71 0.31 0.60 8.23
CA VAL A 71 -0.46 0.34 9.44
C VAL A 71 0.16 -0.83 10.18
N THR A 72 0.74 -0.54 11.34
CA THR A 72 1.33 -1.54 12.24
C THR A 72 0.64 -1.50 13.59
N GLY A 73 0.78 -2.56 14.38
CA GLY A 73 0.23 -2.57 15.73
C GLY A 73 0.90 -3.56 16.68
N GLU A 74 0.94 -3.16 17.94
CA GLU A 74 1.43 -3.96 19.05
C GLU A 74 0.28 -4.26 20.02
N ARG A 75 0.10 -5.52 20.39
CA ARG A 75 -0.92 -5.90 21.38
C ARG A 75 -0.51 -5.41 22.77
N VAL A 76 -1.42 -4.68 23.41
CA VAL A 76 -1.26 -4.13 24.76
C VAL A 76 -2.44 -4.58 25.63
N PRO A 77 -2.35 -4.54 26.97
CA PRO A 77 -3.44 -5.01 27.84
C PRO A 77 -4.80 -4.35 27.60
N MET A 78 -4.82 -3.11 27.09
CA MET A 78 -6.03 -2.31 26.84
C MET A 78 -6.56 -2.41 25.39
N GLY A 79 -5.93 -3.23 24.53
CA GLY A 79 -6.27 -3.33 23.11
C GLY A 79 -5.03 -3.48 22.23
N THR A 80 -4.98 -2.74 21.13
CA THR A 80 -3.82 -2.71 20.25
C THR A 80 -3.35 -1.27 20.12
N LYS A 81 -2.07 -1.02 20.40
CA LYS A 81 -1.42 0.26 20.08
C LYS A 81 -1.10 0.24 18.60
N LEU A 82 -1.90 0.94 17.82
CA LEU A 82 -1.74 1.09 16.39
C LEU A 82 -0.78 2.25 16.10
N THR A 83 0.04 2.09 15.08
CA THR A 83 0.84 3.14 14.47
C THR A 83 0.46 3.20 13.00
N ILE A 84 -0.07 4.35 12.58
CA ILE A 84 -0.43 4.61 11.19
C ILE A 84 0.52 5.69 10.68
N SER A 85 1.27 5.37 9.64
CA SER A 85 2.21 6.28 9.01
C SER A 85 1.88 6.50 7.54
N VAL A 86 2.20 7.69 7.05
CA VAL A 86 2.12 8.09 5.64
C VAL A 86 3.50 8.57 5.25
N THR A 87 4.17 7.81 4.40
CA THR A 87 5.50 8.09 3.87
C THR A 87 5.39 8.52 2.43
N ASP A 88 5.99 9.66 2.10
CA ASP A 88 6.05 10.23 0.76
C ASP A 88 7.50 10.35 0.29
N THR A 89 7.70 10.37 -1.03
CA THR A 89 9.01 10.53 -1.68
C THR A 89 9.22 11.94 -2.24
N GLY A 90 8.48 12.92 -1.70
CA GLY A 90 8.42 14.28 -2.19
C GLY A 90 9.57 15.18 -1.74
N ILE A 91 9.30 16.49 -1.70
CA ILE A 91 10.32 17.52 -1.43
C ILE A 91 10.93 17.45 -0.02
N GLY A 92 10.27 16.77 0.91
CA GLY A 92 10.68 16.74 2.31
C GLY A 92 10.59 18.09 3.02
N ILE A 93 11.02 18.11 4.28
CA ILE A 93 10.93 19.26 5.19
C ILE A 93 12.30 19.45 5.85
N PRO A 94 12.87 20.67 5.79
CA PRO A 94 14.08 21.01 6.52
C PRO A 94 13.95 20.82 8.04
N GLU A 95 15.04 20.40 8.70
CA GLU A 95 15.07 20.05 10.13
C GLU A 95 14.62 21.21 11.04
N ASP A 96 15.00 22.43 10.69
CA ASP A 96 14.65 23.65 11.42
C ASP A 96 13.15 23.97 11.37
N LYS A 97 12.42 23.42 10.38
CA LYS A 97 10.99 23.64 10.19
C LYS A 97 10.11 22.52 10.75
N LEU A 98 10.67 21.37 11.12
CA LEU A 98 9.90 20.18 11.57
C LEU A 98 8.99 20.47 12.78
N ARG A 99 9.42 21.30 13.72
CA ARG A 99 8.60 21.64 14.90
C ARG A 99 7.43 22.56 14.54
N ALA A 100 7.62 23.43 13.57
CA ALA A 100 6.63 24.44 13.21
C ALA A 100 5.47 23.85 12.39
N VAL A 101 5.59 22.67 11.79
CA VAL A 101 4.56 22.13 10.88
C VAL A 101 3.24 21.80 11.57
N PHE A 102 3.25 21.56 12.88
CA PHE A 102 2.05 21.33 13.70
C PHE A 102 1.44 22.61 14.26
N GLU A 103 2.11 23.76 14.10
CA GLU A 103 1.59 25.04 14.55
C GLU A 103 0.50 25.57 13.60
N LYS A 104 -0.48 26.29 14.15
CA LYS A 104 -1.57 26.87 13.36
C LYS A 104 -1.01 27.90 12.39
N PHE A 105 -1.45 27.82 11.13
CA PHE A 105 -1.08 28.74 10.04
C PHE A 105 0.38 28.67 9.60
N SER A 106 1.12 27.65 10.04
CA SER A 106 2.48 27.42 9.57
C SER A 106 2.48 26.96 8.10
N GLN A 107 3.31 27.60 7.28
CA GLN A 107 3.54 27.24 5.88
C GLN A 107 5.05 27.21 5.65
N VAL A 108 5.53 26.09 5.11
CA VAL A 108 6.97 25.85 4.85
C VAL A 108 7.46 26.63 3.61
N ASP A 109 6.56 26.94 2.67
CA ASP A 109 6.83 27.68 1.43
C ASP A 109 6.26 29.11 1.45
N THR A 110 7.14 30.10 1.33
CA THR A 110 6.78 31.52 1.13
C THR A 110 7.22 32.09 -0.22
N SER A 111 7.93 31.32 -1.06
CA SER A 111 8.44 31.81 -2.35
C SER A 111 7.91 31.07 -3.56
N SER A 112 7.29 31.85 -4.45
CA SER A 112 7.02 31.63 -5.88
C SER A 112 5.72 30.93 -6.28
N THR A 113 4.82 31.79 -6.77
CA THR A 113 3.68 31.57 -7.67
C THR A 113 2.41 31.00 -7.05
N ARG A 114 1.35 31.81 -7.16
CA ARG A 114 -0.05 31.46 -6.88
C ARG A 114 -0.40 30.10 -7.47
N ARG A 115 -0.37 29.07 -6.63
CA ARG A 115 -1.13 27.81 -6.70
C ARG A 115 -0.63 27.00 -5.52
N HIS A 116 -1.46 26.88 -4.48
CA HIS A 116 -1.55 25.76 -3.52
C HIS A 116 -2.17 26.29 -2.22
N GLU A 117 -3.48 26.54 -2.30
CA GLU A 117 -4.33 26.88 -1.16
C GLU A 117 -4.20 25.79 -0.08
N GLY A 118 -3.77 26.20 1.11
CA GLY A 118 -3.81 25.40 2.33
C GLY A 118 -3.87 26.36 3.49
N THR A 119 -4.88 26.24 4.35
CA THR A 119 -5.10 27.15 5.48
C THR A 119 -4.01 27.07 6.55
N GLY A 120 -3.06 26.14 6.43
CA GLY A 120 -2.07 25.82 7.48
C GLY A 120 -2.73 25.28 8.75
N LEU A 121 -4.01 24.89 8.69
CA LEU A 121 -4.75 24.36 9.84
C LEU A 121 -4.79 22.83 9.83
N GLY A 122 -4.45 22.19 8.71
CA GLY A 122 -4.60 20.75 8.51
C GLY A 122 -3.89 19.96 9.61
N LEU A 123 -2.57 20.08 9.71
CA LEU A 123 -1.77 19.34 10.69
C LEU A 123 -2.07 19.74 12.14
N ALA A 124 -2.44 21.01 12.39
CA ALA A 124 -2.86 21.45 13.72
C ALA A 124 -4.17 20.79 14.17
N ILE A 125 -5.14 20.62 13.27
CA ILE A 125 -6.38 19.87 13.55
C ILE A 125 -6.05 18.39 13.75
N THR A 126 -5.19 17.82 12.91
CA THR A 126 -4.74 16.43 13.02
C THR A 126 -4.11 16.16 14.39
N SER A 127 -3.16 16.98 14.83
CA SER A 127 -2.53 16.87 16.16
C SER A 127 -3.57 16.93 17.27
N ARG A 128 -4.53 17.87 17.19
CA ARG A 128 -5.58 17.97 18.19
C ARG A 128 -6.50 16.75 18.24
N LEU A 129 -6.81 16.14 17.10
CA LEU A 129 -7.62 14.92 17.03
C LEU A 129 -6.87 13.74 17.66
N VAL A 130 -5.57 13.62 17.38
CA VAL A 130 -4.72 12.58 17.98
C VAL A 130 -4.64 12.74 19.49
N ASP A 131 -4.46 13.97 20.00
CA ASP A 131 -4.49 14.25 21.45
C ASP A 131 -5.82 13.83 22.08
N LEU A 132 -6.95 14.13 21.43
CA LEU A 132 -8.29 13.74 21.89
C LEU A 132 -8.51 12.22 21.89
N MET A 133 -7.69 11.49 21.13
CA MET A 133 -7.66 10.03 21.08
C MET A 133 -6.59 9.44 22.01
N ALA A 134 -5.96 10.27 22.86
CA ALA A 134 -4.85 9.90 23.73
C ALA A 134 -3.69 9.22 22.97
N GLY A 135 -3.44 9.71 21.77
CA GLY A 135 -2.37 9.26 20.88
C GLY A 135 -1.16 10.18 20.87
N GLU A 136 -0.19 9.82 20.03
CA GLU A 136 0.99 10.65 19.74
C GLU A 136 1.06 10.88 18.24
N ILE A 137 1.55 12.04 17.79
CA ILE A 137 1.76 12.37 16.38
C ILE A 137 3.20 12.85 16.19
N GLY A 138 3.80 12.52 15.05
CA GLY A 138 5.15 12.93 14.73
C GLY A 138 5.41 13.02 13.23
N VAL A 139 6.60 13.51 12.92
CA VAL A 139 7.12 13.60 11.56
C VAL A 139 8.61 13.30 11.57
N GLU A 140 9.05 12.54 10.59
CA GLU A 140 10.45 12.37 10.22
C GLU A 140 10.58 12.81 8.77
N SER A 141 11.50 13.71 8.46
CA SER A 141 11.63 14.23 7.10
C SER A 141 13.02 14.79 6.87
N ALA A 142 13.45 14.74 5.60
CA ALA A 142 14.68 15.35 5.15
C ALA A 142 14.47 15.96 3.77
N GLU A 143 14.99 17.16 3.57
CA GLU A 143 14.87 17.89 2.30
C GLU A 143 15.39 17.05 1.12
N GLY A 144 14.57 16.93 0.08
CA GLY A 144 14.81 16.13 -1.12
C GLY A 144 14.68 14.61 -0.95
N LYS A 145 14.31 14.10 0.23
CA LYS A 145 14.14 12.66 0.50
C LYS A 145 12.70 12.24 0.83
N GLY A 146 11.78 13.19 0.95
CA GLY A 146 10.40 12.96 1.35
C GLY A 146 10.18 13.04 2.85
N SER A 147 8.98 12.65 3.30
CA SER A 147 8.54 12.75 4.70
C SER A 147 7.74 11.54 5.13
N THR A 148 7.87 11.17 6.40
CA THR A 148 7.03 10.19 7.09
C THR A 148 6.28 10.89 8.21
N PHE A 149 4.99 11.11 8.03
CA PHE A 149 4.09 11.55 9.08
C PHE A 149 3.45 10.34 9.73
N TRP A 150 3.39 10.29 11.05
CA TRP A 150 2.81 9.15 11.76
C TRP A 150 1.98 9.61 12.94
N PHE A 151 1.02 8.77 13.33
CA PHE A 151 0.35 8.90 14.60
C PHE A 151 0.09 7.54 15.23
N THR A 152 -0.03 7.53 16.54
CA THR A 152 -0.39 6.35 17.33
C THR A 152 -1.74 6.50 17.98
N VAL A 153 -2.46 5.40 18.14
CA VAL A 153 -3.70 5.35 18.92
C VAL A 153 -3.84 3.96 19.53
N THR A 154 -4.31 3.87 20.77
CA THR A 154 -4.66 2.59 21.38
C THR A 154 -6.15 2.34 21.20
N LEU A 155 -6.52 1.28 20.47
CA LEU A 155 -7.92 0.93 20.23
C LEU A 155 -8.24 -0.45 20.84
N PRO A 156 -9.37 -0.57 21.56
CA PRO A 156 -9.90 -1.87 21.94
C PRO A 156 -10.27 -2.68 20.71
N ARG A 157 -9.98 -3.99 20.75
CA ARG A 157 -10.43 -4.92 19.71
C ARG A 157 -11.95 -5.09 19.80
N ALA A 158 -12.64 -5.05 18.67
CA ALA A 158 -14.03 -5.48 18.60
C ALA A 158 -14.06 -7.02 18.52
N VAL A 159 -14.70 -7.67 19.48
CA VAL A 159 -14.95 -9.11 19.40
C VAL A 159 -16.08 -9.33 18.39
N GLN A 160 -15.77 -9.88 17.22
CA GLN A 160 -16.80 -10.49 16.39
C GLN A 160 -17.03 -11.92 16.87
N GLU A 161 -18.19 -12.17 17.47
CA GLU A 161 -18.74 -13.52 17.56
C GLU A 161 -19.10 -13.98 16.15
N GLY A 162 -18.45 -15.02 15.65
CA GLY A 162 -18.92 -15.73 14.45
C GLY A 162 -18.29 -15.36 13.11
N ALA A 163 -17.14 -14.68 13.07
CA ALA A 163 -16.30 -14.74 11.87
C ALA A 163 -15.90 -16.21 11.67
N GLN A 164 -16.62 -16.92 10.81
CA GLN A 164 -16.25 -18.25 10.36
C GLN A 164 -14.82 -18.12 9.85
N ARG A 165 -13.87 -18.69 10.59
CA ARG A 165 -12.57 -19.02 10.01
C ARG A 165 -12.90 -20.00 8.90
N ILE A 166 -13.02 -19.50 7.67
CA ILE A 166 -12.82 -20.33 6.49
C ILE A 166 -11.45 -20.92 6.76
N MET A 167 -11.41 -22.21 7.12
CA MET A 167 -10.14 -22.91 7.28
C MET A 167 -9.47 -22.81 5.91
N PRO A 168 -8.31 -22.15 5.80
CA PRO A 168 -7.69 -22.00 4.51
C PRO A 168 -7.36 -23.39 3.97
N VAL A 169 -7.48 -23.53 2.65
CA VAL A 169 -6.77 -24.59 1.91
C VAL A 169 -5.31 -24.52 2.37
N ASP A 170 -4.72 -25.67 2.72
CA ASP A 170 -3.30 -25.70 3.07
C ASP A 170 -2.49 -25.35 1.82
N VAL A 171 -1.92 -24.15 1.81
CA VAL A 171 -1.10 -23.60 0.73
C VAL A 171 0.39 -23.67 1.05
N THR A 172 0.76 -24.35 2.16
CA THR A 172 2.13 -24.40 2.64
C THR A 172 3.06 -24.96 1.57
N GLY A 173 4.08 -24.17 1.23
CA GLY A 173 5.11 -24.56 0.25
C GLY A 173 4.69 -24.45 -1.21
N ALA A 174 3.49 -23.97 -1.52
CA ALA A 174 3.15 -23.57 -2.88
C ALA A 174 4.06 -22.41 -3.31
N ARG A 175 4.59 -22.48 -4.54
CA ARG A 175 5.60 -21.58 -5.06
C ARG A 175 4.99 -20.44 -5.84
N VAL A 176 5.19 -19.22 -5.36
CA VAL A 176 4.64 -18.00 -5.98
C VAL A 176 5.77 -17.13 -6.50
N LEU A 177 5.72 -16.79 -7.79
CA LEU A 177 6.59 -15.77 -8.37
C LEU A 177 5.88 -14.42 -8.35
N ILE A 178 6.44 -13.45 -7.63
CA ILE A 178 5.98 -12.06 -7.61
C ILE A 178 6.80 -11.29 -8.66
N VAL A 179 6.14 -10.51 -9.51
CA VAL A 179 6.81 -9.66 -10.51
C VAL A 179 6.19 -8.26 -10.45
N ASP A 180 6.98 -7.30 -9.97
CA ASP A 180 6.56 -5.90 -9.77
C ASP A 180 7.81 -5.01 -9.81
N ASP A 181 7.77 -3.88 -10.49
CA ASP A 181 8.94 -3.01 -10.64
C ASP A 181 9.23 -2.16 -9.38
N ASN A 182 8.22 -1.93 -8.54
CA ASN A 182 8.39 -1.20 -7.29
C ASN A 182 8.81 -2.14 -6.14
N ALA A 183 9.98 -1.84 -5.55
CA ALA A 183 10.56 -2.61 -4.46
C ALA A 183 9.69 -2.67 -3.19
N VAL A 184 8.88 -1.64 -2.92
CA VAL A 184 7.96 -1.59 -1.77
C VAL A 184 6.85 -2.62 -1.94
N ASN A 185 6.23 -2.70 -3.12
CA ASN A 185 5.21 -3.72 -3.38
C ASN A 185 5.78 -5.12 -3.34
N ARG A 186 6.96 -5.34 -3.94
CA ARG A 186 7.66 -6.63 -3.84
C ARG A 186 7.85 -7.05 -2.39
N SER A 187 8.26 -6.11 -1.53
CA SER A 187 8.43 -6.38 -0.09
C SER A 187 7.11 -6.70 0.60
N ILE A 188 6.04 -5.93 0.33
CA ILE A 188 4.72 -6.14 0.94
C ILE A 188 4.12 -7.48 0.52
N LEU A 189 4.14 -7.78 -0.78
CA LEU A 189 3.64 -9.04 -1.32
C LEU A 189 4.45 -10.22 -0.77
N SER A 190 5.78 -10.11 -0.69
CA SER A 190 6.62 -11.17 -0.12
C SER A 190 6.31 -11.40 1.37
N GLU A 191 6.10 -10.33 2.13
CA GLU A 191 5.71 -10.41 3.54
C GLU A 191 4.34 -11.10 3.70
N GLN A 192 3.37 -10.73 2.85
CA GLN A 192 2.04 -11.31 2.85
C GLN A 192 2.06 -12.80 2.48
N MET A 193 2.78 -13.17 1.42
CA MET A 193 2.97 -14.56 1.00
C MET A 193 3.61 -15.40 2.11
N ALA A 194 4.64 -14.88 2.78
CA ALA A 194 5.29 -15.56 3.90
C ALA A 194 4.33 -15.76 5.08
N SER A 195 3.46 -14.78 5.37
CA SER A 195 2.45 -14.89 6.44
C SER A 195 1.41 -16.00 6.18
N TRP A 196 1.21 -16.35 4.90
CA TRP A 196 0.35 -17.44 4.44
C TRP A 196 1.12 -18.72 4.13
N THR A 197 2.39 -18.82 4.52
CA THR A 197 3.27 -20.00 4.35
C THR A 197 3.57 -20.39 2.90
N PHE A 198 3.41 -19.47 1.94
CA PHE A 198 3.89 -19.64 0.57
C PHE A 198 5.41 -19.56 0.50
N ASP A 199 6.01 -20.34 -0.42
CA ASP A 199 7.40 -20.18 -0.84
C ASP A 199 7.43 -19.17 -1.99
N SER A 200 7.88 -17.93 -1.74
CA SER A 200 7.81 -16.86 -2.74
C SER A 200 9.17 -16.33 -3.14
N CYS A 201 9.29 -15.98 -4.42
CA CYS A 201 10.43 -15.29 -5.00
C CYS A 201 9.92 -14.03 -5.72
N ALA A 202 10.67 -12.94 -5.67
CA ALA A 202 10.29 -11.68 -6.30
C ALA A 202 11.28 -11.28 -7.39
N ALA A 203 10.77 -10.78 -8.51
CA ALA A 203 11.53 -10.26 -9.65
C ALA A 203 11.14 -8.79 -9.90
N GLU A 204 12.10 -7.96 -10.29
CA GLU A 204 11.92 -6.51 -10.47
C GLU A 204 11.42 -6.11 -11.85
N SER A 205 11.27 -7.07 -12.78
CA SER A 205 10.79 -6.80 -14.13
C SER A 205 10.22 -8.05 -14.80
N GLY A 206 9.35 -7.87 -15.79
CA GLY A 206 8.85 -8.99 -16.60
C GLY A 206 9.97 -9.82 -17.25
N ALA A 207 11.06 -9.18 -17.67
CA ALA A 207 12.21 -9.86 -18.25
C ALA A 207 12.95 -10.76 -17.23
N GLU A 208 13.07 -10.31 -15.98
CA GLU A 208 13.62 -11.13 -14.90
C GLU A 208 12.65 -12.25 -14.50
N GLY A 209 11.36 -11.95 -14.36
CA GLY A 209 10.33 -12.95 -14.06
C GLY A 209 10.30 -14.10 -15.06
N LEU A 210 10.42 -13.80 -16.36
CA LEU A 210 10.55 -14.82 -17.41
C LEU A 210 11.82 -15.68 -17.24
N LYS A 211 12.96 -15.08 -16.91
CA LYS A 211 14.20 -15.85 -16.65
C LYS A 211 14.03 -16.80 -15.47
N VAL A 212 13.35 -16.37 -14.41
CA VAL A 212 13.04 -17.20 -13.25
C VAL A 212 12.16 -18.38 -13.64
N LEU A 213 11.07 -18.15 -14.39
CA LEU A 213 10.17 -19.21 -14.85
C LEU A 213 10.89 -20.23 -15.74
N ILE A 214 11.67 -19.76 -16.71
CA ILE A 214 12.43 -20.62 -17.62
C ILE A 214 13.45 -21.47 -16.85
N ALA A 215 14.19 -20.85 -15.92
CA ALA A 215 15.15 -21.57 -15.09
C ALA A 215 14.46 -22.61 -14.21
N ALA A 216 13.36 -22.25 -13.54
CA ALA A 216 12.59 -23.17 -12.69
C ALA A 216 12.11 -24.40 -13.48
N ALA A 217 11.51 -24.17 -14.67
CA ALA A 217 11.08 -25.24 -15.55
C ALA A 217 12.25 -26.14 -16.01
N ALA A 218 13.41 -25.56 -16.34
CA ALA A 218 14.60 -26.31 -16.73
C ALA A 218 15.15 -27.22 -15.61
N TYR A 219 14.95 -26.83 -14.35
CA TYR A 219 15.33 -27.63 -13.17
C TYR A 219 14.19 -28.54 -12.65
N GLY A 220 13.03 -28.58 -13.32
CA GLY A 220 11.87 -29.37 -12.89
C GLY A 220 11.18 -28.82 -11.63
N VAL A 221 11.40 -27.54 -11.31
CA VAL A 221 10.74 -26.84 -10.20
C VAL A 221 9.50 -26.15 -10.74
N ALA A 222 8.32 -26.63 -10.35
CA ALA A 222 7.06 -25.98 -10.72
C ALA A 222 6.87 -24.68 -9.92
N VAL A 223 6.48 -23.62 -10.63
CA VAL A 223 5.92 -22.39 -10.06
C VAL A 223 4.40 -22.54 -10.13
N ASP A 224 3.75 -22.50 -8.97
CA ASP A 224 2.32 -22.79 -8.83
C ASP A 224 1.45 -21.57 -9.15
N CYS A 225 2.00 -20.36 -9.05
CA CYS A 225 1.32 -19.13 -9.43
C CYS A 225 2.31 -18.00 -9.71
N VAL A 226 1.97 -17.11 -10.65
CA VAL A 226 2.63 -15.82 -10.86
C VAL A 226 1.68 -14.72 -10.42
N VAL A 227 2.13 -13.85 -9.52
CA VAL A 227 1.48 -12.57 -9.20
C VAL A 227 2.22 -11.49 -9.96
N LEU A 228 1.54 -10.86 -10.91
CA LEU A 228 2.15 -10.04 -11.96
C LEU A 228 1.56 -8.64 -11.99
N ASP A 229 2.40 -7.62 -11.79
CA ASP A 229 1.99 -6.24 -12.04
C ASP A 229 1.73 -6.02 -13.54
N TYR A 230 0.63 -5.32 -13.84
CA TYR A 230 0.27 -4.96 -15.20
C TYR A 230 1.21 -3.87 -15.76
N GLN A 231 1.51 -2.84 -14.98
CA GLN A 231 2.24 -1.65 -15.44
C GLN A 231 3.69 -1.68 -15.00
N MET A 232 4.55 -2.25 -15.84
CA MET A 232 6.00 -2.27 -15.60
C MET A 232 6.76 -1.60 -16.75
N PRO A 233 7.88 -0.90 -16.46
CA PRO A 233 8.75 -0.34 -17.49
C PRO A 233 9.34 -1.42 -18.41
N GLY A 234 9.39 -1.12 -19.71
CA GLY A 234 10.04 -1.95 -20.72
C GLY A 234 9.20 -3.14 -21.20
N MET A 235 8.79 -4.03 -20.28
CA MET A 235 7.89 -5.16 -20.57
C MET A 235 6.70 -5.10 -19.63
N SER A 236 5.51 -4.88 -20.18
CA SER A 236 4.26 -4.89 -19.42
C SER A 236 3.91 -6.29 -18.92
N GLY A 237 3.07 -6.38 -17.89
CA GLY A 237 2.55 -7.65 -17.39
C GLY A 237 1.78 -8.42 -18.45
N ALA A 238 1.02 -7.73 -19.30
CA ALA A 238 0.28 -8.37 -20.39
C ALA A 238 1.21 -8.97 -21.46
N GLU A 239 2.32 -8.30 -21.80
CA GLU A 239 3.33 -8.85 -22.70
C GLU A 239 4.02 -10.08 -22.11
N MET A 240 4.38 -10.03 -20.82
CA MET A 240 4.94 -11.18 -20.12
C MET A 240 3.95 -12.36 -20.12
N ALA A 241 2.68 -12.14 -19.76
CA ALA A 241 1.66 -13.17 -19.74
C ALA A 241 1.50 -13.84 -21.12
N ARG A 242 1.50 -13.05 -22.19
CA ARG A 242 1.47 -13.56 -23.56
C ARG A 242 2.69 -14.43 -23.88
N ILE A 243 3.88 -14.05 -23.44
CA ILE A 243 5.11 -14.85 -23.65
C ILE A 243 5.00 -16.17 -22.88
N VAL A 244 4.56 -16.13 -21.62
CA VAL A 244 4.35 -17.33 -20.78
C VAL A 244 3.38 -18.31 -21.46
N ARG A 245 2.24 -17.82 -21.96
CA ARG A 245 1.24 -18.64 -22.66
C ARG A 245 1.74 -19.27 -23.96
N ASN A 246 2.70 -18.64 -24.63
CA ASN A 246 3.29 -19.16 -25.87
C ASN A 246 4.61 -19.93 -25.64
N THR A 247 4.98 -20.22 -24.39
CA THR A 247 6.20 -20.97 -24.05
C THR A 247 5.84 -22.36 -23.54
N ASP A 248 6.31 -23.40 -24.25
CA ASP A 248 6.12 -24.79 -23.84
C ASP A 248 6.68 -25.04 -22.44
N GLY A 249 5.90 -25.73 -21.60
CA GLY A 249 6.23 -25.99 -20.20
C GLY A 249 5.86 -24.86 -19.22
N LEU A 250 5.54 -23.65 -19.72
CA LEU A 250 5.07 -22.52 -18.89
C LEU A 250 3.61 -22.14 -19.16
N ALA A 251 3.05 -22.56 -20.29
CA ALA A 251 1.73 -22.14 -20.74
C ALA A 251 0.59 -22.40 -19.73
N HIS A 252 0.76 -23.37 -18.83
CA HIS A 252 -0.22 -23.73 -17.81
C HIS A 252 0.02 -23.07 -16.45
N THR A 253 1.09 -22.29 -16.27
CA THR A 253 1.36 -21.61 -15.01
C THR A 253 0.26 -20.58 -14.74
N PRO A 254 -0.46 -20.66 -13.62
CA PRO A 254 -1.48 -19.67 -13.27
C PRO A 254 -0.89 -18.26 -13.15
N ILE A 255 -1.57 -17.26 -13.69
CA ILE A 255 -1.17 -15.85 -13.63
C ILE A 255 -2.32 -15.03 -13.04
N ILE A 256 -2.06 -14.43 -11.87
CA ILE A 256 -2.92 -13.44 -11.24
C ILE A 256 -2.32 -12.06 -11.52
N MET A 257 -3.10 -11.18 -12.14
CA MET A 257 -2.64 -9.84 -12.49
C MET A 257 -3.04 -8.83 -11.41
N LEU A 258 -2.10 -7.99 -11.00
CA LEU A 258 -2.33 -6.85 -10.11
C LEU A 258 -2.56 -5.60 -10.93
N THR A 259 -3.64 -4.86 -10.64
CA THR A 259 -3.94 -3.61 -11.36
C THR A 259 -4.25 -2.49 -10.37
N ALA A 260 -3.60 -1.34 -10.54
CA ALA A 260 -3.90 -0.12 -9.78
C ALA A 260 -5.26 0.50 -10.16
N VAL A 261 -5.89 0.04 -11.24
CA VAL A 261 -7.09 0.63 -11.82
C VAL A 261 -8.25 -0.36 -11.79
N THR A 262 -9.40 0.09 -11.30
CA THR A 262 -10.71 -0.58 -11.38
C THR A 262 -11.41 -0.39 -12.73
N GLU A 263 -10.74 0.21 -13.71
CA GLU A 263 -11.30 0.45 -15.04
C GLU A 263 -11.49 -0.89 -15.76
N THR A 264 -12.71 -1.10 -16.21
CA THR A 264 -13.19 -2.34 -16.84
C THR A 264 -12.36 -2.71 -18.08
N THR A 265 -11.70 -1.73 -18.70
CA THR A 265 -10.91 -1.89 -19.94
C THR A 265 -9.63 -2.70 -19.72
N ASP A 266 -8.87 -2.45 -18.64
CA ASP A 266 -7.61 -3.18 -18.37
C ASP A 266 -7.86 -4.63 -17.98
N ARG A 267 -8.98 -4.91 -17.28
CA ARG A 267 -9.40 -6.28 -16.92
C ARG A 267 -9.76 -7.11 -18.16
N VAL A 268 -10.38 -6.50 -19.16
CA VAL A 268 -10.72 -7.17 -20.43
C VAL A 268 -9.45 -7.46 -21.24
N VAL A 269 -8.56 -6.48 -21.40
CA VAL A 269 -7.32 -6.63 -22.16
C VAL A 269 -6.43 -7.70 -21.54
N GLY A 270 -6.29 -7.72 -20.22
CA GLY A 270 -5.42 -8.69 -19.58
C GLY A 270 -5.96 -10.14 -19.64
N LEU A 271 -7.28 -10.37 -19.51
CA LEU A 271 -7.88 -11.70 -19.67
C LEU A 271 -7.67 -12.22 -21.10
N GLU A 272 -7.85 -11.33 -22.09
CA GLU A 272 -7.58 -11.64 -23.50
C GLU A 272 -6.10 -11.92 -23.77
N MET A 273 -5.19 -11.37 -22.97
CA MET A 273 -3.73 -11.55 -23.06
C MET A 273 -3.22 -12.74 -22.25
N GLY A 274 -4.11 -13.42 -21.52
CA GLY A 274 -3.85 -14.75 -20.96
C GLY A 274 -3.68 -14.81 -19.44
N ALA A 275 -4.03 -13.79 -18.65
CA ALA A 275 -4.10 -13.99 -17.20
C ALA A 275 -5.34 -14.81 -16.81
N ASP A 276 -5.26 -15.49 -15.67
CA ASP A 276 -6.36 -16.34 -15.14
C ASP A 276 -7.28 -15.57 -14.17
N ASP A 277 -6.75 -14.56 -13.46
CA ASP A 277 -7.54 -13.72 -12.55
C ASP A 277 -6.93 -12.31 -12.36
N TYR A 278 -7.69 -11.42 -11.73
CA TYR A 278 -7.38 -10.01 -11.50
C TYR A 278 -7.67 -9.59 -10.06
N VAL A 279 -6.68 -9.00 -9.40
CA VAL A 279 -6.81 -8.45 -8.06
C VAL A 279 -6.41 -6.97 -8.09
N PRO A 280 -7.21 -6.06 -7.50
CA PRO A 280 -6.78 -4.68 -7.30
C PRO A 280 -5.50 -4.64 -6.45
N LYS A 281 -4.56 -3.80 -6.85
CA LYS A 281 -3.33 -3.55 -6.09
C LYS A 281 -3.61 -2.74 -4.83
#